data_AF-A0A956GW14-F1
#
_entry.id   AF-A0A956GW14-F1
#
_cell.length_a   1.000
_cell.length_b   1.000
_cell.length_c   1.000
_cell.angle_alpha   90.00
_cell.angle_beta   90.00
_cell.angle_gamma   90.00
#
_symmetry.space_group_name_H-M   'P 1'
#
loop_
_entity.id
_entity.type
_entity.pdbx_description
1 polymer ?
#
loop_
_entity_poly.entity_id
_entity_poly.type
_entity_poly.pdbx_seq_one_letter_code
_entity_poly.pdbx_strand_id
1 'polypeptide(L)'
;MVSIVNAARNTERLARIATVLIKHGFGELVSRLPGLSRPTAAAAGDERKTFAVRLREVLEELGPSFVKLGQIVSTRPDLIPADVIAELARLQDRVPPMKPEEIEEIVAESWPEVGDGGGGVEAEISSVARTSLASASIGQVHPA
;
A
#
# COMPACT_ATOMS: atom_id res chain seq x y z
N MET A 1 -8.90 18.58 -25.53
CA MET A 1 -9.70 18.74 -24.29
C MET A 1 -9.27 17.82 -23.13
N VAL A 2 -8.35 16.86 -23.34
CA VAL A 2 -7.87 15.91 -22.31
C VAL A 2 -6.77 16.49 -21.39
N SER A 3 -6.03 17.50 -21.85
CA SER A 3 -4.88 18.07 -21.11
C SER A 3 -5.28 18.81 -19.83
N ILE A 4 -6.39 19.58 -19.85
CA ILE A 4 -6.80 20.44 -18.72
C ILE A 4 -7.40 19.60 -17.57
N VAL A 5 -8.18 18.56 -17.89
CA VAL A 5 -8.78 17.68 -16.87
C VAL A 5 -7.72 16.81 -16.19
N ASN A 6 -6.73 16.33 -16.95
CA ASN A 6 -5.59 15.60 -16.38
C ASN A 6 -4.69 16.52 -15.55
N ALA A 7 -4.44 17.75 -16.02
CA ALA A 7 -3.69 18.74 -15.25
C ALA A 7 -4.42 19.08 -13.93
N ALA A 8 -5.74 19.30 -13.95
CA ALA A 8 -6.54 19.59 -12.76
C ALA A 8 -6.57 18.43 -11.76
N ARG A 9 -6.81 17.19 -12.22
CA ARG A 9 -6.73 15.98 -11.39
C ARG A 9 -5.34 15.75 -10.79
N ASN A 10 -4.30 16.07 -11.57
CA ASN A 10 -2.93 15.96 -11.07
C ASN A 10 -2.64 17.01 -9.98
N THR A 11 -3.22 18.21 -10.08
CA THR A 11 -3.12 19.25 -9.06
C THR A 11 -3.77 18.83 -7.74
N GLU A 12 -4.96 18.23 -7.77
CA GLU A 12 -5.62 17.70 -6.57
C GLU A 12 -4.75 16.64 -5.88
N ARG A 13 -4.18 15.72 -6.68
CA ARG A 13 -3.28 14.68 -6.16
C ARG A 13 -2.00 15.29 -5.58
N LEU A 14 -1.42 16.28 -6.24
CA LEU A 14 -0.22 17.00 -5.76
C LEU A 14 -0.51 17.75 -4.45
N ALA A 15 -1.66 18.41 -4.34
CA ALA A 15 -2.09 19.09 -3.12
C ALA A 15 -2.29 18.11 -1.96
N ARG A 16 -2.86 16.92 -2.23
CA ARG A 16 -2.96 15.84 -1.23
C ARG A 16 -1.58 15.37 -0.79
N ILE A 17 -0.66 15.11 -1.73
CA ILE A 17 0.71 14.67 -1.42
C ILE A 17 1.42 15.71 -0.54
N ALA A 18 1.36 16.99 -0.93
CA ALA A 18 1.95 18.08 -0.18
C ALA A 18 1.36 18.19 1.24
N THR A 19 0.03 18.08 1.38
CA THR A 19 -0.65 18.13 2.69
C THR A 19 -0.19 17.00 3.61
N VAL A 20 -0.10 15.76 3.11
CA VAL A 20 0.36 14.61 3.92
C VAL A 20 1.83 14.77 4.30
N LEU A 21 2.69 15.21 3.37
CA LEU A 21 4.10 15.50 3.67
C LEU A 21 4.23 16.56 4.78
N ILE A 22 3.49 17.66 4.68
CA ILE A 22 3.48 18.72 5.69
C ILE A 22 3.04 18.15 7.04
N LYS A 23 1.90 17.44 7.11
CA LYS A 23 1.35 16.81 8.32
C LYS A 23 2.38 15.95 9.08
N HIS A 24 3.23 15.24 8.35
CA HIS A 24 4.27 14.38 8.92
C HIS A 24 5.63 15.07 9.11
N GLY A 25 5.69 16.39 9.05
CA GLY A 25 6.90 17.18 9.31
C GLY A 25 7.91 17.19 8.16
N PHE A 26 7.47 16.99 6.93
CA PHE A 26 8.27 17.16 5.70
C PHE A 26 7.97 18.50 5.00
N GLY A 27 7.45 19.50 5.72
CA GLY A 27 7.11 20.81 5.15
C GLY A 27 8.29 21.56 4.52
N GLU A 28 9.51 21.38 5.05
CA GLU A 28 10.74 21.93 4.46
C GLU A 28 11.02 21.32 3.07
N LEU A 29 10.80 20.02 2.89
CA LEU A 29 10.96 19.35 1.59
C LEU A 29 9.95 19.90 0.57
N VAL A 30 8.71 20.12 1.00
CA VAL A 30 7.66 20.71 0.15
C VAL A 30 7.99 22.15 -0.23
N SER A 31 8.59 22.93 0.69
CA SER A 31 8.98 24.33 0.45
C SER A 31 10.05 24.50 -0.62
N ARG A 32 10.85 23.45 -0.89
CA ARG A 32 11.91 23.47 -1.90
C ARG A 32 11.38 23.25 -3.32
N LEU A 33 10.11 22.87 -3.47
CA LEU A 33 9.52 22.64 -4.78
C LEU A 33 9.04 23.96 -5.41
N PRO A 34 9.49 24.30 -6.64
CA PRO A 34 9.07 25.52 -7.30
C PRO A 34 7.55 25.50 -7.56
N GLY A 35 6.87 26.59 -7.19
CA GLY A 35 5.42 26.75 -7.38
C GLY A 35 4.54 26.33 -6.21
N LEU A 36 5.10 25.76 -5.13
CA LEU A 36 4.37 25.54 -3.88
C LEU A 36 4.74 26.60 -2.84
N SER A 37 3.74 27.22 -2.21
CA SER A 37 3.98 28.19 -1.14
C SER A 37 4.64 27.51 0.06
N ARG A 38 5.59 28.22 0.66
CA ARG A 38 6.22 27.85 1.93
C ARG A 38 5.11 27.60 2.97
N PRO A 39 5.00 26.38 3.54
CA PRO A 39 4.03 26.12 4.59
C PRO A 39 4.27 27.12 5.72
N THR A 40 3.21 27.72 6.22
CA THR A 40 3.28 28.41 7.51
C THR A 40 3.73 27.38 8.54
N ALA A 41 4.55 27.80 9.50
CA ALA A 41 5.36 26.98 10.40
C ALA A 41 4.60 26.02 11.35
N ALA A 42 3.37 25.63 11.02
CA ALA A 42 2.43 24.91 11.87
C ALA A 42 2.25 23.42 11.49
N ALA A 43 3.29 22.78 10.99
CA ALA A 43 3.33 21.32 10.99
C ALA A 43 4.61 20.84 11.67
N ALA A 44 4.63 21.04 12.98
CA ALA A 44 5.44 20.23 13.88
C ALA A 44 4.92 18.79 13.75
N GLY A 45 5.43 18.06 12.75
CA GLY A 45 5.33 16.61 12.78
C GLY A 45 5.83 16.14 14.14
N ASP A 46 5.25 15.07 14.69
CA ASP A 46 5.54 14.64 16.05
C ASP A 46 7.06 14.50 16.26
N GLU A 47 7.68 15.47 16.96
CA GLU A 47 9.13 15.58 17.12
C GLU A 47 9.70 14.37 17.88
N ARG A 48 8.85 13.59 18.54
CA ARG A 48 9.20 12.33 19.20
C ARG A 48 9.43 11.19 18.21
N LYS A 49 8.92 11.29 16.97
CA LYS A 49 9.04 10.24 15.95
C LYS A 49 10.29 10.44 15.12
N THR A 50 11.03 9.35 14.91
CA THR A 50 12.19 9.34 14.02
C THR A 50 11.79 9.63 12.58
N PHE A 51 12.76 10.05 11.76
CA PHE A 51 12.56 10.22 10.32
C PHE A 51 11.97 8.96 9.66
N ALA A 52 12.51 7.78 10.00
CA ALA A 52 12.08 6.49 9.47
C ALA A 52 10.58 6.21 9.72
N VAL A 53 10.10 6.48 10.94
CA VAL A 53 8.69 6.30 11.30
C VAL A 53 7.80 7.27 10.54
N ARG A 54 8.16 8.56 10.49
CA ARG A 54 7.38 9.58 9.77
C ARG A 54 7.31 9.27 8.27
N LEU A 55 8.39 8.77 7.69
CA LEU A 55 8.41 8.34 6.28
C LEU A 55 7.46 7.17 6.02
N ARG A 56 7.49 6.13 6.89
CA ARG A 56 6.56 5.00 6.79
C ARG A 56 5.10 5.46 6.83
N GLU A 57 4.74 6.31 7.79
CA GLU A 57 3.37 6.82 7.96
C GLU A 57 2.91 7.69 6.78
N VAL A 58 3.81 8.47 6.17
CA VAL A 58 3.52 9.18 4.91
C VAL A 58 3.13 8.20 3.80
N LEU A 59 3.89 7.13 3.62
CA LEU A 59 3.63 6.16 2.55
C LEU A 59 2.31 5.40 2.78
N GLU A 60 1.99 5.06 4.03
CA GLU A 60 0.71 4.47 4.43
C GLU A 60 -0.46 5.41 4.12
N GLU A 61 -0.38 6.68 4.53
CA GLU A 61 -1.46 7.66 4.37
C GLU A 61 -1.68 8.09 2.90
N LEU A 62 -0.61 8.08 2.09
CA LEU A 62 -0.70 8.31 0.65
C LEU A 62 -1.29 7.11 -0.11
N GLY A 63 -1.30 5.93 0.50
CA GLY A 63 -2.04 4.76 0.04
C GLY A 63 -1.23 3.74 -0.78
N PRO A 64 -1.92 2.76 -1.40
CA PRO A 64 -1.32 1.52 -1.89
C PRO A 64 -0.14 1.69 -2.87
N SER A 65 -0.20 2.69 -3.75
CA SER A 65 0.90 2.96 -4.69
C SER A 65 2.17 3.39 -3.96
N PHE A 66 2.06 4.18 -2.90
CA PHE A 66 3.20 4.64 -2.11
C PHE A 66 3.70 3.56 -1.15
N VAL A 67 2.80 2.75 -0.59
CA VAL A 67 3.16 1.52 0.13
C VAL A 67 4.02 0.62 -0.76
N LYS A 68 3.62 0.39 -2.02
CA LYS A 68 4.38 -0.43 -2.96
C LYS A 68 5.76 0.17 -3.29
N LEU A 69 5.85 1.49 -3.43
CA LEU A 69 7.14 2.18 -3.59
C LEU A 69 8.04 1.93 -2.37
N GLY A 70 7.52 2.07 -1.16
CA GLY A 70 8.25 1.77 0.08
C GLY A 70 8.76 0.33 0.14
N GLN A 71 7.92 -0.64 -0.27
CA GLN A 71 8.29 -2.05 -0.35
C GLN A 71 9.41 -2.31 -1.38
N ILE A 72 9.38 -1.68 -2.56
CA ILE A 72 10.42 -1.84 -3.58
C ILE A 72 11.74 -1.25 -3.07
N VAL A 73 11.65 -0.04 -2.54
CA VAL A 73 12.80 0.74 -2.11
C VAL A 73 13.49 0.11 -0.88
N SER A 74 12.74 -0.55 0.01
CA SER A 74 13.32 -1.29 1.16
C SER A 74 14.13 -2.53 0.78
N THR A 75 14.02 -3.01 -0.46
CA THR A 75 14.86 -4.11 -0.98
C THR A 75 16.26 -3.67 -1.42
N ARG A 76 16.57 -2.37 -1.34
CA ARG A 76 17.85 -1.77 -1.75
C ARG A 76 18.64 -1.24 -0.54
N PRO A 77 19.26 -2.14 0.25
CA PRO A 77 19.99 -1.75 1.45
C PRO A 77 21.23 -0.89 1.18
N ASP A 78 21.69 -0.85 -0.07
CA ASP A 78 22.78 0.00 -0.53
C ASP A 78 22.38 1.48 -0.69
N LEU A 79 21.07 1.79 -0.76
CA LEU A 79 20.57 3.14 -1.01
C LEU A 79 20.00 3.82 0.24
N ILE A 80 19.69 3.05 1.28
CA ILE A 80 18.87 3.53 2.40
C ILE A 80 19.45 3.14 3.76
N PRO A 81 19.42 4.04 4.76
CA PRO A 81 19.82 3.73 6.13
C PRO A 81 19.06 2.54 6.74
N ALA A 82 19.74 1.77 7.60
CA ALA A 82 19.19 0.54 8.18
C ALA A 82 17.92 0.77 9.03
N ASP A 83 17.82 1.90 9.73
CA ASP A 83 16.64 2.30 10.50
C ASP A 83 15.42 2.54 9.61
N VAL A 84 15.62 3.14 8.45
CA VAL A 84 14.57 3.35 7.45
C VAL A 84 14.13 2.02 6.84
N ILE A 85 15.06 1.11 6.51
CA ILE A 85 14.71 -0.23 6.00
C ILE A 85 13.85 -0.99 7.01
N ALA A 86 14.22 -0.96 8.29
CA ALA A 86 13.47 -1.63 9.35
C ALA A 86 12.03 -1.12 9.47
N GLU A 87 11.81 0.19 9.34
CA GLU A 87 10.47 0.77 9.35
C GLU A 87 9.71 0.50 8.06
N LEU A 88 10.35 0.60 6.88
CA LEU A 88 9.69 0.30 5.60
C LEU A 88 9.37 -1.19 5.44
N ALA A 89 10.09 -2.10 6.09
CA ALA A 89 9.76 -3.52 6.13
C ALA A 89 8.39 -3.78 6.79
N ARG A 90 7.91 -2.88 7.65
CA ARG A 90 6.57 -2.96 8.26
C ARG A 90 5.43 -2.64 7.28
N LEU A 91 5.76 -2.03 6.13
CA LEU A 91 4.80 -1.86 5.03
C LEU A 91 4.51 -3.17 4.29
N GLN A 92 5.23 -4.24 4.60
CA GLN A 92 4.94 -5.55 4.03
C GLN A 92 3.73 -6.14 4.73
N ASP A 93 2.67 -6.34 3.95
CA ASP A 93 1.47 -7.02 4.40
C ASP A 93 1.81 -8.45 4.84
N ARG A 94 1.64 -8.72 6.13
CA ARG A 94 1.49 -10.07 6.66
C ARG A 94 0.03 -10.27 6.98
N VAL A 95 -0.81 -10.37 5.94
CA VAL A 95 -2.21 -10.76 6.12
C VAL A 95 -2.20 -12.23 6.54
N PRO A 96 -2.83 -12.58 7.68
CA PRO A 96 -3.02 -13.98 8.05
C PRO A 96 -3.73 -14.72 6.91
N PRO A 97 -3.40 -15.99 6.64
CA PRO A 97 -4.14 -16.77 5.66
C PRO A 97 -5.64 -16.72 5.97
N MET A 98 -6.46 -16.49 4.94
CA MET A 98 -7.91 -16.60 5.06
C MET A 98 -8.26 -18.04 5.44
N LYS A 99 -9.38 -18.20 6.16
CA LYS A 99 -9.86 -19.55 6.46
C LYS A 99 -10.31 -20.23 5.16
N PRO A 100 -10.13 -21.55 5.01
CA PRO A 100 -10.57 -22.27 3.82
C PRO A 100 -12.03 -22.00 3.46
N GLU A 101 -12.90 -21.90 4.47
CA GLU A 101 -14.33 -21.67 4.27
C GLU A 101 -14.61 -20.29 3.64
N GLU A 102 -13.85 -19.25 4.03
CA GLU A 102 -13.97 -17.91 3.42
C GLU A 102 -13.50 -17.92 1.96
N ILE A 103 -12.50 -18.75 1.62
CA ILE A 103 -12.00 -18.90 0.25
C ILE A 103 -13.07 -19.58 -0.61
N GLU A 104 -13.68 -20.67 -0.11
CA GLU A 104 -14.76 -21.38 -0.80
C GLU A 104 -15.95 -20.45 -1.09
N GLU A 105 -16.34 -19.62 -0.11
CA GLU A 105 -17.41 -18.62 -0.27
C GLU A 105 -17.08 -17.57 -1.34
N ILE A 106 -15.87 -17.00 -1.29
CA ILE A 106 -15.43 -16.00 -2.27
C ILE A 106 -15.36 -16.59 -3.68
N VAL A 107 -14.91 -17.84 -3.83
CA VAL A 107 -14.85 -18.53 -5.11
C VAL A 107 -16.27 -18.79 -5.64
N ALA A 108 -17.19 -19.26 -4.81
CA ALA A 108 -18.60 -19.46 -5.20
C ALA A 108 -19.27 -18.15 -5.63
N GLU A 109 -19.03 -17.05 -4.91
CA GLU A 109 -19.59 -15.73 -5.25
C GLU A 109 -18.98 -15.17 -6.54
N SER A 110 -17.67 -15.31 -6.71
CA SER A 110 -16.93 -14.75 -7.85
C SER A 110 -17.10 -15.59 -9.13
N TRP A 111 -17.37 -16.88 -8.98
CA TRP A 111 -17.54 -17.84 -10.05
C TRP A 111 -18.74 -18.75 -9.77
N PRO A 112 -19.98 -18.28 -10.04
CA PRO A 112 -21.21 -18.99 -9.64
C PRO A 112 -21.40 -20.38 -10.25
N GLU A 113 -20.81 -20.62 -11.43
CA GLU A 113 -20.86 -21.90 -12.12
C GLU A 113 -19.86 -22.96 -11.59
N VAL A 114 -18.96 -22.60 -10.66
CA VAL A 114 -18.07 -23.55 -9.98
C VAL A 114 -18.84 -24.23 -8.84
N GLY A 115 -18.81 -25.57 -8.81
CA GLY A 115 -19.53 -26.38 -7.84
C GLY A 115 -20.89 -26.89 -8.31
N ASP A 116 -21.39 -26.42 -9.45
CA ASP A 116 -22.65 -26.86 -10.08
C ASP A 116 -22.60 -28.32 -10.58
N GLY A 117 -21.41 -28.89 -10.74
CA GLY A 117 -21.18 -30.29 -11.12
C GLY A 117 -21.51 -31.32 -10.03
N GLY A 118 -22.07 -30.90 -8.89
CA GLY A 118 -22.50 -31.77 -7.79
C GLY A 118 -21.41 -32.10 -6.76
N GLY A 119 -20.16 -31.71 -7.00
CA GLY A 119 -19.04 -31.87 -6.05
C GLY A 119 -18.82 -30.66 -5.13
N GLY A 120 -19.47 -29.52 -5.40
CA GLY A 120 -19.21 -28.26 -4.72
C GLY A 120 -17.86 -27.65 -5.10
N VAL A 121 -17.62 -26.42 -4.64
CA VAL A 121 -16.39 -25.65 -4.93
C VAL A 121 -15.13 -26.44 -4.58
N GLU A 122 -15.09 -27.03 -3.38
CA GLU A 122 -13.93 -27.74 -2.86
C GLU A 122 -13.48 -28.91 -3.75
N ALA A 123 -14.42 -29.63 -4.39
CA ALA A 123 -14.05 -30.72 -5.30
C ALA A 123 -13.36 -30.19 -6.57
N GLU A 124 -13.83 -29.05 -7.10
CA GLU A 124 -13.29 -28.45 -8.31
C GLU A 124 -11.94 -27.74 -8.07
N ILE A 125 -11.71 -27.20 -6.87
CA ILE A 125 -10.43 -26.59 -6.49
C ILE A 125 -9.50 -27.56 -5.73
N SER A 126 -9.75 -28.86 -5.79
CA SER A 126 -9.02 -29.86 -5.00
C SER A 126 -7.50 -29.93 -5.25
N SER A 127 -7.00 -29.41 -6.38
CA SER A 127 -5.56 -29.27 -6.62
C SER A 127 -4.93 -28.04 -5.94
N VAL A 128 -5.76 -27.06 -5.54
CA VAL A 128 -5.33 -25.84 -4.87
C VAL A 128 -5.01 -26.14 -3.41
N ALA A 129 -3.79 -25.81 -2.98
CA ALA A 129 -3.40 -26.00 -1.59
C ALA A 129 -4.13 -25.02 -0.67
N ARG A 130 -4.68 -25.54 0.44
CA ARG A 130 -5.41 -24.74 1.44
C ARG A 130 -4.55 -23.71 2.17
N THR A 131 -3.23 -23.91 2.22
CA THR A 131 -2.30 -22.97 2.83
C THR A 131 -1.81 -21.96 1.80
N SER A 132 -1.93 -20.67 2.11
CA SER A 132 -1.40 -19.62 1.23
C SER A 132 0.13 -19.67 1.16
N LEU A 133 0.66 -19.52 -0.06
CA LEU A 133 2.09 -19.40 -0.33
C LEU A 133 2.59 -17.99 -0.01
N ALA A 134 1.79 -16.98 -0.32
CA ALA A 134 2.14 -15.57 -0.14
C ALA A 134 0.92 -14.68 -0.01
N SER A 135 1.10 -13.51 0.61
CA SER A 135 0.15 -12.40 0.57
C SER A 135 0.56 -11.41 -0.52
N ALA A 136 -0.42 -10.95 -1.30
CA ALA A 136 -0.31 -9.79 -2.17
C ALA A 136 -1.02 -8.59 -1.53
N SER A 137 -0.92 -7.42 -2.15
CA SER A 137 -1.47 -6.16 -1.60
C SER A 137 -3.00 -6.13 -1.45
N ILE A 138 -3.74 -7.04 -2.09
CA ILE A 138 -5.21 -7.12 -2.06
C ILE A 138 -5.73 -8.56 -2.05
N GLY A 139 -4.88 -9.55 -1.75
CA GLY A 139 -5.28 -10.96 -1.86
C GLY A 139 -4.18 -11.93 -1.46
N GLN A 140 -4.45 -13.22 -1.63
CA GLN A 140 -3.54 -14.31 -1.25
C GLN A 140 -3.27 -15.20 -2.46
N VAL A 141 -2.07 -15.79 -2.51
CA VAL A 141 -1.65 -16.70 -3.59
C VAL A 141 -1.60 -18.11 -3.02
N HIS A 142 -2.28 -19.04 -3.68
CA HIS A 142 -2.31 -20.46 -3.32
C HIS A 142 -1.64 -21.29 -4.43
N PRO A 143 -0.79 -22.28 -4.08
CA PRO A 143 -0.30 -23.29 -5.01
C PRO A 143 -1.46 -24.09 -5.62
N ALA A 144 -1.36 -24.53 -6.87
CA ALA A 144 -2.38 -25.32 -7.58
C ALA A 144 -1.76 -26.35 -8.53
#